data_AF-A0A1E1WBX9-F1
#
_entry.id   AF-A0A1E1WBX9-F1
#
_cell.length_a   1.000
_cell.length_b   1.000
_cell.length_c   1.000
_cell.angle_alpha   90.00
_cell.angle_beta   90.00
_cell.angle_gamma   90.00
#
_symmetry.space_group_name_H-M   'P 1'
#
loop_
_entity.id
_entity.type
_entity.pdbx_description
1 polymer ?
#
loop_
_entity_poly.entity_id
_entity_poly.type
_entity_poly.pdbx_seq_one_letter_code
_entity_poly.pdbx_strand_id
1 'polypeptide(L)'
;MDFKMHEYTHAIVGKVTPALRLTDKADFNDARRQHDCYLRLLRELNVDVLEVDLAGTFPTNVVVEDIGIINHGIALLPRQLDSGEEYKMKKIREILKRELGQSIIEVADPDAKILGSDVLFTGR
;
A
#
# COMPACT_ATOMS: atom_id res chain seq x y z
N MET A 1 -28.20 3.11 15.28
CA MET A 1 -26.76 3.37 15.15
C MET A 1 -26.46 3.22 13.68
N ASP A 2 -26.42 4.33 12.95
CA ASP A 2 -26.08 4.31 11.53
C ASP A 2 -24.60 3.97 11.41
N PHE A 3 -24.30 2.85 10.74
CA PHE A 3 -22.94 2.56 10.30
C PHE A 3 -22.57 3.65 9.29
N LYS A 4 -21.89 4.70 9.77
CA LYS A 4 -21.25 5.68 8.91
C LYS A 4 -20.27 4.90 8.03
N MET A 5 -20.52 4.89 6.73
CA MET A 5 -19.63 4.30 5.73
C MET A 5 -18.20 4.71 6.06
N HIS A 6 -17.26 3.76 6.15
CA HIS A 6 -15.89 4.03 6.56
C HIS A 6 -15.29 5.17 5.72
N GLU A 7 -15.22 6.38 6.29
CA GLU A 7 -14.69 7.57 5.63
C GLU A 7 -13.16 7.42 5.60
N TYR A 8 -12.65 6.82 4.53
CA TYR A 8 -11.23 6.83 4.23
C TYR A 8 -10.83 8.24 3.80
N THR A 9 -9.79 8.80 4.42
CA THR A 9 -9.32 10.17 4.14
C THR A 9 -8.06 10.18 3.29
N HIS A 10 -7.24 9.13 3.37
CA HIS A 10 -5.95 9.04 2.67
C HIS A 10 -5.79 7.67 2.02
N ALA A 11 -5.09 7.63 0.89
CA ALA A 11 -4.63 6.42 0.21
C ALA A 11 -3.14 6.54 -0.09
N ILE A 12 -2.40 5.48 0.21
CA ILE A 12 -0.99 5.36 -0.16
C ILE A 12 -0.91 4.45 -1.39
N VAL A 13 -0.16 4.86 -2.40
CA VAL A 13 -0.09 4.16 -3.70
C VAL A 13 1.32 4.17 -4.25
N GLY A 14 1.76 3.04 -4.82
CA GLY A 14 3.06 2.94 -5.47
C GLY A 14 3.05 3.53 -6.88
N LYS A 15 4.12 4.22 -7.28
CA LYS A 15 4.25 4.79 -8.63
C LYS A 15 4.52 3.73 -9.69
N VAL A 16 3.88 3.87 -10.85
CA VAL A 16 4.21 3.08 -12.05
C VAL A 16 5.53 3.58 -12.64
N THR A 17 6.57 2.74 -12.67
CA THR A 17 7.90 3.09 -13.21
C THR A 17 8.24 2.25 -14.45
N PRO A 18 9.02 2.77 -15.42
CA PRO A 18 9.23 2.14 -16.73
C PRO A 18 10.10 0.86 -16.75
N ALA A 19 10.42 0.27 -15.61
CA ALA A 19 11.16 -0.98 -15.55
C ALA A 19 10.20 -2.17 -15.58
N LEU A 20 9.87 -2.66 -16.77
CA LEU A 20 9.19 -3.96 -16.94
C LEU A 20 10.20 -5.08 -16.76
N ARG A 21 9.84 -6.15 -16.03
CA ARG A 21 10.60 -7.40 -16.15
C ARG A 21 10.38 -7.94 -17.55
N LEU A 22 11.42 -8.50 -18.16
CA LEU A 22 11.35 -9.10 -19.51
C LEU A 22 10.27 -10.21 -19.63
N THR A 23 9.81 -10.72 -18.49
CA THR A 23 8.79 -11.76 -18.34
C THR A 23 7.35 -11.24 -18.23
N ASP A 24 7.16 -9.92 -18.13
CA ASP A 24 5.84 -9.36 -17.87
C ASP A 24 5.02 -9.26 -19.17
N LYS A 25 3.78 -9.76 -19.13
CA LYS A 25 2.83 -9.68 -20.26
C LYS A 25 2.04 -8.37 -20.29
N ALA A 26 2.22 -7.52 -19.27
CA ALA A 26 1.47 -6.28 -19.12
C ALA A 26 2.12 -5.18 -19.96
N ASP A 27 1.33 -4.50 -20.78
CA ASP A 27 1.75 -3.32 -21.50
C ASP A 27 1.90 -2.14 -20.53
N PHE A 28 3.09 -1.52 -20.53
CA PHE A 28 3.41 -0.41 -19.63
C PHE A 28 2.51 0.82 -19.85
N ASN A 29 2.19 1.14 -21.10
CA ASN A 29 1.38 2.32 -21.42
C ASN A 29 -0.06 2.10 -20.96
N ASP A 30 -0.60 0.89 -21.13
CA ASP A 30 -1.90 0.53 -20.59
C ASP A 30 -1.90 0.53 -19.06
N ALA A 31 -0.89 -0.04 -18.41
CA ALA A 31 -0.77 -0.04 -16.96
C ALA A 31 -0.72 1.39 -16.39
N ARG A 32 0.07 2.27 -17.03
CA ARG A 32 0.14 3.68 -16.66
C ARG A 32 -1.22 4.36 -16.84
N ARG A 33 -1.90 4.15 -17.97
CA ARG A 33 -3.23 4.73 -18.24
C ARG A 33 -4.26 4.26 -17.21
N GLN A 34 -4.25 2.97 -16.87
CA GLN A 34 -5.14 2.39 -15.85
C GLN A 34 -4.85 2.97 -14.47
N HIS A 35 -3.56 3.11 -14.12
CA HIS A 35 -3.14 3.71 -12.85
C HIS A 35 -3.55 5.19 -12.77
N ASP A 36 -3.38 5.97 -13.84
CA ASP A 36 -3.83 7.38 -13.90
C ASP A 36 -5.35 7.48 -13.68
N CYS A 37 -6.13 6.55 -14.26
CA CYS A 37 -7.58 6.49 -14.03
C CYS A 37 -7.93 6.16 -12.57
N TYR A 38 -7.19 5.21 -11.98
CA TYR A 38 -7.34 4.83 -10.57
C TYR A 38 -7.03 5.99 -9.61
N LEU A 39 -5.92 6.70 -9.82
CA LEU A 39 -5.54 7.88 -9.03
C LEU A 39 -6.57 9.01 -9.16
N ARG A 40 -7.10 9.22 -10.37
CA ARG A 40 -8.15 10.20 -10.62
C ARG A 40 -9.42 9.85 -9.85
N LEU A 41 -9.85 8.59 -9.87
CA LEU A 41 -11.03 8.13 -9.15
C LEU A 41 -10.89 8.34 -7.64
N LEU A 42 -9.73 8.00 -7.05
CA LEU A 42 -9.48 8.23 -5.61
C LEU A 42 -9.64 9.72 -5.23
N ARG A 43 -9.10 10.62 -6.07
CA ARG A 43 -9.22 12.07 -5.85
C ARG A 43 -10.67 12.56 -6.02
N GLU A 44 -11.41 12.03 -6.99
CA GLU A 44 -12.84 12.32 -7.17
C GLU A 44 -13.69 11.85 -5.98
N LEU A 45 -13.25 10.81 -5.26
CA LEU A 45 -13.84 10.34 -4.00
C LEU A 45 -13.42 11.16 -2.76
N ASN A 46 -12.71 12.28 -2.95
CA ASN A 46 -12.17 13.13 -1.89
C ASN A 46 -11.16 12.42 -0.94
N VAL A 47 -10.44 11.44 -1.46
CA VAL A 47 -9.33 10.80 -0.75
C VAL A 47 -8.03 11.53 -1.12
N ASP A 48 -7.21 11.89 -0.13
CA ASP A 48 -5.87 12.43 -0.36
C ASP A 48 -4.90 11.30 -0.75
N VAL A 49 -4.19 11.49 -1.86
CA VAL A 49 -3.43 10.41 -2.50
C VAL A 49 -1.94 10.66 -2.37
N LEU A 50 -1.27 9.81 -1.60
CA LEU A 50 0.17 9.82 -1.39
C LEU A 50 0.85 8.83 -2.34
N GLU A 51 1.38 9.35 -3.44
CA GLU A 51 2.14 8.56 -4.41
C GLU A 51 3.60 8.36 -3.98
N VAL A 52 3.97 7.11 -3.72
CA VAL A 52 5.27 6.73 -3.18
C VAL A 52 6.11 6.05 -4.24
N ASP A 53 7.36 6.52 -4.39
CA ASP A 53 8.36 5.83 -5.18
C ASP A 53 8.93 4.65 -4.39
N LEU A 54 8.62 3.42 -4.80
CA LEU A 54 9.05 2.21 -4.13
C LEU A 54 10.14 1.52 -4.96
N ALA A 55 11.19 1.05 -4.28
CA ALA A 55 12.23 0.28 -4.94
C ALA A 55 11.65 -0.99 -5.58
N GLY A 56 12.15 -1.37 -6.75
CA GLY A 56 11.71 -2.56 -7.48
C GLY A 56 11.38 -2.28 -8.94
N THR A 57 10.80 -3.27 -9.59
CA THR A 57 10.35 -3.21 -10.98
C THR A 57 8.84 -3.34 -11.01
N PHE A 58 8.20 -2.80 -12.04
CA PHE A 58 6.80 -3.09 -12.32
C PHE A 58 6.62 -4.61 -12.47
N PRO A 59 5.50 -5.20 -11.98
CA PRO A 59 4.38 -4.57 -11.26
C PRO A 59 4.55 -4.47 -9.73
N THR A 60 5.61 -5.06 -9.16
CA THR A 60 5.72 -5.26 -7.69
C THR A 60 5.98 -3.98 -6.91
N ASN A 61 6.39 -2.90 -7.59
CA ASN A 61 6.58 -1.59 -6.97
C ASN A 61 5.29 -0.75 -6.88
N VAL A 62 4.19 -1.20 -7.51
CA VAL A 62 2.89 -0.50 -7.51
C VAL A 62 1.99 -0.99 -6.37
N VAL A 63 2.08 -2.28 -6.06
CA VAL A 63 1.22 -2.94 -5.05
C VAL A 63 1.80 -2.72 -3.65
N VAL A 64 0.98 -2.17 -2.76
CA VAL A 64 1.39 -1.81 -1.38
C VAL A 64 0.54 -2.50 -0.30
N GLU A 65 -0.42 -3.32 -0.70
CA GLU A 65 -1.40 -3.95 0.18
C GLU A 65 -0.76 -4.84 1.24
N ASP A 66 0.29 -5.59 0.87
CA ASP A 66 0.97 -6.51 1.79
C ASP A 66 1.97 -5.81 2.73
N ILE A 67 2.14 -4.49 2.62
CA ILE A 67 3.10 -3.73 3.44
C ILE A 67 2.52 -3.43 4.82
N GLY A 68 1.20 -3.26 4.94
CA GLY A 68 0.60 -2.88 6.20
C GLY A 68 -0.92 -2.97 6.21
N ILE A 69 -1.47 -3.43 7.33
CA ILE A 69 -2.90 -3.48 7.61
C ILE A 69 -3.24 -2.29 8.50
N ILE A 70 -4.08 -1.37 8.02
CA ILE A 70 -4.45 -0.16 8.77
C ILE A 70 -5.89 -0.27 9.27
N ASN A 71 -6.06 -0.06 10.57
CA ASN A 71 -7.37 -0.01 11.22
C ASN A 71 -7.41 1.11 12.26
N HIS A 72 -8.30 2.09 12.06
CA HIS A 72 -8.62 3.19 12.99
C HIS A 72 -7.42 3.77 13.78
N GLY A 73 -6.41 4.32 13.09
CA GLY A 73 -5.28 4.99 13.74
C GLY A 73 -4.09 4.07 14.06
N ILE A 74 -4.22 2.76 13.83
CA ILE A 74 -3.18 1.76 14.05
C ILE A 74 -2.81 1.13 12.72
N ALA A 75 -1.52 1.04 12.44
CA ALA A 75 -0.97 0.30 11.32
C ALA A 75 -0.17 -0.91 11.85
N LEU A 76 -0.65 -2.11 11.52
CA LEU A 76 0.07 -3.36 11.72
C LEU A 76 0.97 -3.62 10.51
N LEU A 77 2.29 -3.65 10.72
CA LEU A 77 3.26 -3.95 9.69
C LEU A 77 3.68 -5.44 9.81
N PRO A 78 3.37 -6.27 8.80
CA PRO A 78 3.83 -7.65 8.75
C PRO A 78 5.35 -7.74 8.72
N ARG A 79 5.91 -8.84 9.20
CA ARG A 79 7.34 -9.09 9.05
C ARG A 79 7.63 -9.57 7.62
N GLN A 80 8.51 -8.87 6.90
CA GLN A 80 8.96 -9.29 5.58
C GLN A 80 10.31 -10.03 5.67
N LEU A 81 10.45 -11.06 4.85
CA LEU A 81 11.67 -11.90 4.79
C LEU A 81 12.58 -11.55 3.62
N ASP A 82 12.10 -10.75 2.66
CA ASP A 82 12.88 -10.31 1.49
C ASP A 82 13.47 -8.92 1.72
N SER A 83 14.78 -8.80 1.49
CA SER A 83 15.55 -7.56 1.58
C SER A 83 15.04 -6.43 0.67
N GLY A 84 14.39 -6.76 -0.46
CA GLY A 84 13.78 -5.77 -1.34
C GLY A 84 12.55 -5.09 -0.73
N GLU A 85 11.81 -5.82 0.10
CA GLU A 85 10.59 -5.34 0.76
C GLU A 85 10.91 -4.50 2.00
N GLU A 86 12.08 -4.70 2.63
CA GLU A 86 12.52 -3.93 3.80
C GLU A 86 12.60 -2.42 3.51
N TYR A 87 13.11 -2.04 2.33
CA TYR A 87 13.17 -0.63 1.93
C TYR A 87 11.77 -0.03 1.77
N LYS A 88 10.85 -0.78 1.13
CA LYS A 88 9.45 -0.34 0.94
C LYS A 88 8.78 -0.15 2.28
N MET A 89 8.89 -1.12 3.17
CA MET A 89 8.36 -1.06 4.53
C MET A 89 8.88 0.15 5.30
N LYS A 90 10.18 0.43 5.24
CA LYS A 90 10.76 1.57 5.94
C LYS A 90 10.13 2.89 5.46
N LYS A 91 9.98 3.05 4.15
CA LYS A 91 9.38 4.26 3.57
C LYS A 91 7.90 4.42 3.95
N ILE A 92 7.12 3.34 3.84
CA ILE A 92 5.71 3.35 4.23
C ILE A 92 5.54 3.59 5.74
N ARG A 93 6.39 3.00 6.57
CA ARG A 93 6.42 3.24 8.02
C ARG A 93 6.65 4.71 8.35
N GLU A 94 7.58 5.37 7.66
CA GLU A 94 7.86 6.79 7.87
C GLU A 94 6.65 7.66 7.51
N ILE A 95 5.99 7.40 6.38
CA ILE A 95 4.77 8.10 5.96
C ILE A 95 3.66 7.90 6.99
N LEU A 96 3.35 6.65 7.32
CA LEU A 96 2.29 6.31 8.28
C LEU A 96 2.52 6.99 9.64
N LYS A 97 3.75 6.97 10.14
CA LYS A 97 4.07 7.52 11.47
C LYS A 97 4.18 9.05 11.48
N ARG A 98 4.86 9.65 10.50
CA ARG A 98 5.21 11.08 10.53
C ARG A 98 4.19 11.96 9.83
N GLU A 99 3.66 11.52 8.69
CA GLU A 99 2.74 12.30 7.87
C GLU A 99 1.29 12.04 8.28
N LEU A 100 0.95 10.78 8.58
CA LEU A 100 -0.43 10.35 8.87
C LEU A 100 -0.72 10.10 10.36
N GLY A 101 0.28 10.27 11.24
CA GLY A 101 0.11 10.19 12.69
C GLY A 101 -0.35 8.81 13.22
N GLN A 102 -0.12 7.74 12.46
CA GLN A 102 -0.56 6.39 12.83
C GLN A 102 0.34 5.78 13.92
N SER A 103 -0.27 5.00 14.80
CA SER A 103 0.44 4.14 15.74
C SER A 103 0.94 2.88 15.02
N ILE A 104 2.23 2.61 15.09
CA ILE A 104 2.85 1.48 14.37
C ILE A 104 2.99 0.28 15.32
N ILE A 105 2.47 -0.88 14.89
CA ILE A 105 2.69 -2.18 15.53
C ILE A 105 3.41 -3.08 14.54
N GLU A 106 4.53 -3.67 14.93
CA GLU A 106 5.31 -4.59 14.10
C GLU A 106 5.14 -6.02 14.61
N VAL A 107 5.00 -6.97 13.67
CA VAL A 107 4.99 -8.39 14.01
C VAL A 107 6.40 -8.82 14.44
N ALA A 108 6.58 -9.10 15.73
CA ALA A 108 7.88 -9.43 16.31
C ALA A 108 8.29 -10.90 16.12
N ASP A 109 7.31 -11.80 16.03
CA ASP A 109 7.53 -13.24 15.91
C ASP A 109 8.25 -13.57 14.58
N PRO A 110 9.43 -14.23 14.62
CA PRO A 110 10.17 -14.61 13.42
C PRO A 110 9.47 -15.61 12.52
N ASP A 111 8.56 -16.42 13.05
CA ASP A 111 7.87 -17.47 12.31
C ASP A 111 6.51 -17.01 11.77
N ALA A 112 6.03 -15.83 12.21
CA ALA A 112 4.77 -15.26 11.76
C ALA A 112 4.87 -14.68 10.35
N LYS A 113 3.96 -15.11 9.47
CA LYS A 113 3.82 -14.62 8.09
C LYS A 113 2.38 -14.18 7.87
N ILE A 114 2.20 -12.92 7.49
CA ILE A 114 0.89 -12.33 7.21
C ILE A 114 1.02 -11.53 5.93
N LEU A 115 0.09 -11.72 5.00
CA LEU A 115 -0.08 -10.88 3.83
C LEU A 115 -1.30 -9.99 4.05
N GLY A 116 -1.20 -8.72 3.68
CA GLY A 116 -2.32 -7.78 3.83
C GLY A 116 -3.51 -8.19 2.97
N SER A 117 -3.22 -8.74 1.79
CA SER A 117 -4.20 -9.29 0.85
C SER A 117 -5.00 -10.49 1.39
N ASP A 118 -4.50 -11.20 2.42
CA ASP A 118 -5.23 -12.28 3.09
C ASP A 118 -6.20 -11.75 4.17
N VAL A 119 -6.21 -10.44 4.44
CA VAL A 119 -7.00 -9.84 5.52
C VAL A 119 -8.24 -9.13 4.97
N LEU A 120 -9.41 -9.71 5.23
CA LEU A 120 -10.70 -9.08 4.97
C LEU A 120 -11.24 -8.41 6.24
N PHE A 121 -11.20 -7.08 6.29
CA PHE A 121 -11.84 -6.31 7.36
C PHE A 121 -13.34 -6.10 7.06
N THR A 122 -14.21 -6.60 7.95
CA THR A 122 -15.67 -6.57 7.74
C THR A 122 -16.40 -5.47 8.54
N GLY A 123 -15.68 -4.68 9.33
CA GLY A 123 -16.26 -3.63 10.17
C GLY A 123 -17.08 -4.15 11.38
N ARG A 124 -17.03 -5.45 11.66
CA ARG A 124 -17.69 -6.11 12.79
C ARG A 124 -16.72 -6.49 13.89
#